data_AF-A0A956P653-F1
#
_entry.id   AF-A0A956P653-F1
#
_cell.length_a   1.000
_cell.length_b   1.000
_cell.length_c   1.000
_cell.angle_alpha   90.00
_cell.angle_beta   90.00
_cell.angle_gamma   90.00
#
_symmetry.space_group_name_H-M   'P 1'
#
loop_
_entity.id
_entity.type
_entity.pdbx_description
1 polymer ?
#
loop_
_entity_poly.entity_id
_entity_poly.type
_entity_poly.pdbx_seq_one_letter_code
_entity_poly.pdbx_strand_id
1 'polypeptide(L)' 'MKLFCLGLNHRSAPVEVRERVAFAEEQVTDALHALIAER' A
#
# COMPACT_ATOMS: atom_id res chain seq x y z
N MET A 1 19.37 -4.73 8.47
CA MET A 1 18.04 -4.71 7.82
C MET A 1 17.66 -3.26 7.58
N LYS A 2 17.28 -2.87 6.36
CA LYS A 2 16.80 -1.51 6.07
C LYS A 2 15.29 -1.55 5.91
N LEU A 3 14.58 -0.71 6.67
CA LEU A 3 13.14 -0.57 6.57
C LEU A 3 12.82 0.65 5.72
N PHE A 4 11.93 0.46 4.76
CA PHE A 4 11.44 1.52 3.88
C PHE A 4 9.94 1.67 4.08
N CYS A 5 9.49 2.93 4.11
CA CYS A 5 8.07 3.26 4.09
C CYS A 5 7.74 3.89 2.73
N LEU A 6 6.85 3.25 1.98
CA LEU A 6 6.30 3.75 0.73
C LEU A 6 4.79 3.92 0.89
N GLY A 7 4.25 5.02 0.40
CA GLY A 7 2.80 5.25 0.46
C GLY A 7 2.38 6.60 -0.11
N LEU A 8 1.08 6.85 -0.07
CA LEU A 8 0.45 8.10 -0.48
C LEU A 8 -0.13 8.82 0.74
N ASN A 9 -0.14 10.16 0.71
CA ASN A 9 -0.75 10.97 1.74
C ASN A 9 -1.53 12.15 1.14
N HIS A 10 -2.26 12.88 1.98
CA HIS A 10 -3.12 14.00 1.53
C HIS A 10 -2.34 15.20 0.96
N ARG A 11 -1.02 15.28 1.16
CA ARG A 11 -0.19 16.36 0.61
C ARG A 11 0.29 16.05 -0.81
N SER A 12 0.49 14.78 -1.13
CA SER A 12 1.03 14.33 -2.42
C SER A 12 -0.01 13.71 -3.36
N ALA A 13 -1.14 13.24 -2.84
CA ALA A 13 -2.17 12.58 -3.62
C ALA A 13 -3.58 13.00 -3.19
N PRO A 14 -4.45 13.35 -4.16
CA PRO A 14 -5.85 13.67 -3.87
C PRO A 14 -6.61 12.40 -3.45
N VAL A 15 -7.82 12.57 -2.91
CA VAL A 15 -8.62 11.48 -2.29
C VAL A 15 -8.86 10.35 -3.30
N GLU A 16 -9.29 10.70 -4.50
CA GLU A 16 -9.64 9.77 -5.57
C GLU A 16 -8.48 8.87 -6.00
N VAL A 17 -7.22 9.32 -5.82
CA VAL A 17 -6.03 8.49 -6.10
C VAL A 17 -5.77 7.53 -4.93
N ARG A 18 -5.95 7.98 -3.69
CA ARG A 18 -5.72 7.16 -2.49
C ARG A 18 -6.74 6.04 -2.35
N GLU A 19 -8.00 6.29 -2.72
CA GLU A 19 -9.07 5.28 -2.68
C GLU A 19 -8.80 4.11 -3.63
N ARG A 20 -8.12 4.34 -4.76
CA ARG A 20 -7.75 3.28 -5.72
C ARG A 20 -6.75 2.26 -5.18
N VAL A 21 -6.05 2.60 -4.10
CA VAL A 21 -5.02 1.76 -3.46
C VAL A 21 -5.35 1.51 -1.98
N ALA A 22 -6.58 1.78 -1.57
CA ALA A 22 -7.05 1.47 -0.23
C ALA A 22 -7.37 -0.02 -0.14
N PHE A 23 -6.76 -0.69 0.83
CA PHE A 23 -7.03 -2.10 1.14
C PHE A 23 -8.02 -2.18 2.30
N ALA A 24 -8.98 -3.09 2.24
CA ALA A 24 -9.74 -3.51 3.41
C ALA A 24 -8.82 -4.24 4.39
N GLU A 25 -9.18 -4.29 5.67
CA GLU A 25 -8.33 -4.84 6.74
C GLU A 25 -7.90 -6.29 6.45
N GLU A 26 -8.85 -7.11 5.99
CA GLU A 26 -8.64 -8.51 5.65
C GLU A 26 -7.70 -8.73 4.45
N GLN A 27 -7.50 -7.70 3.61
CA GLN A 27 -6.69 -7.79 2.40
C GLN A 27 -5.21 -7.44 2.65
N VAL A 28 -4.87 -6.79 3.77
CA VAL A 28 -3.53 -6.24 4.02
C VAL A 28 -2.47 -7.34 4.05
N THR A 29 -2.75 -8.44 4.74
CA THR A 29 -1.81 -9.57 4.86
C THR A 29 -1.51 -10.19 3.49
N ASP A 30 -2.54 -10.42 2.68
CA ASP A 30 -2.39 -11.02 1.36
C ASP A 30 -1.65 -10.08 0.40
N ALA A 31 -1.92 -8.78 0.45
CA ALA A 31 -1.20 -7.77 -0.33
C ALA A 31 0.30 -7.71 0.02
N LEU A 32 0.64 -7.83 1.31
CA LEU A 32 2.04 -7.89 1.75
C LEU A 32 2.75 -9.16 1.28
N HIS A 33 2.06 -10.31 1.29
CA HIS A 33 2.62 -11.54 0.74
C HIS A 33 2.84 -11.44 -0.77
N ALA A 34 1.90 -10.85 -1.52
CA ALA A 34 2.03 -10.63 -2.96
C ALA A 34 3.27 -9.79 -3.30
N LEU A 35 3.54 -8.72 -2.52
CA LEU A 35 4.71 -7.85 -2.70
C LEU A 35 6.06 -8.59 -2.58
N ILE A 36 6.10 -9.68 -1.80
CA ILE A 36 7.31 -10.49 -1.60
C ILE A 36 7.38 -11.64 -2.61
N ALA A 37 6.23 -12.08 -3.12
CA ALA A 37 6.10 -13.17 -4.08
C ALA A 37 6.51 -12.76 -5.51
N GLU A 38 6.36 -11.48 -5.87
CA GLU A 38 6.88 -10.93 -7.12
C GLU A 38 8.42 -10.81 -7.05
N ARG A 39 9.11 -11.83 -7.57
CA ARG A 39 10.56 -11.84 -7.83
C ARG A 39 10.86 -12.03 -9.30
#